data_AF-K1SF65-F1
#
_entry.id   AF-K1SF65-F1
#
_cell.length_a   1.000
_cell.length_b   1.000
_cell.length_c   1.000
_cell.angle_alpha   90.00
_cell.angle_beta   90.00
_cell.angle_gamma   90.00
#
_symmetry.space_group_name_H-M   'P 1'
#
loop_
_entity.id
_entity.type
_entity.pdbx_description
1 polymer ?
#
loop_
_entity_poly.entity_id
_entity_poly.type
_entity_poly.pdbx_seq_one_letter_code
_entity_poly.pdbx_strand_id
1 'polypeptide(L)'
;GKLVHDDWNDCSLVDLNRSGVPLIEIVSEPDMRSSDEVIAYLEKLRLIIQYLGASDCKLNEGSMRADVNLSVREYGAKEFGTRTEMKNLNSFKAIARAIENERERQIDLIEAGEAVIQETRRWDDTKEYSYAMRSKEDAQDYRYFPDPDLVPIIISDEWMAEVKSKEPEFRDEKMARYISEFNLPEYDADIITLYKPLADLFEAAVQKGSAPKEASNWLMGETMRIVKDKGIEPDQVKLTGENFAKFLKLIENDVINKTVSQGSFLKQSLMVA
;
A
#
# COMPACT_ATOMS: atom_id res chain seq x y z
N GLY A 1 -20.30 4.08 6.24
CA GLY A 1 -20.57 5.40 5.61
C GLY A 1 -19.46 6.40 5.86
N LYS A 2 -19.72 7.67 5.57
CA LYS A 2 -18.90 8.86 5.82
C LYS A 2 -19.78 9.92 6.49
N LEU A 3 -19.26 10.56 7.53
CA LEU A 3 -19.86 11.76 8.13
C LEU A 3 -19.13 12.98 7.61
N VAL A 4 -19.87 13.99 7.17
CA VAL A 4 -19.35 15.30 6.74
C VAL A 4 -19.97 16.35 7.66
N HIS A 5 -19.14 17.08 8.38
CA HIS A 5 -19.59 18.17 9.24
C HIS A 5 -19.74 19.43 8.38
N ASP A 6 -20.91 20.05 8.43
CA ASP A 6 -21.23 21.29 7.76
C ASP A 6 -21.20 22.43 8.79
N ASP A 7 -20.07 23.13 8.83
CA ASP A 7 -19.82 24.21 9.79
C ASP A 7 -20.79 25.40 9.59
N TRP A 8 -21.39 25.57 8.41
CA TRP A 8 -22.32 26.68 8.14
C TRP A 8 -23.70 26.42 8.70
N ASN A 9 -24.15 25.16 8.65
CA ASN A 9 -25.49 24.77 9.09
C ASN A 9 -25.49 24.10 10.47
N ASP A 10 -24.33 24.07 11.16
CA ASP A 10 -24.12 23.40 12.45
C ASP A 10 -24.73 21.99 12.48
N CYS A 11 -24.54 21.25 11.39
CA CYS A 11 -25.13 19.94 11.20
C CYS A 11 -24.12 18.95 10.62
N SER A 12 -24.48 17.67 10.61
CA SER A 12 -23.67 16.62 10.01
C SER A 12 -24.46 15.88 8.95
N LEU A 13 -23.88 15.81 7.76
CA LEU A 13 -24.42 15.08 6.61
C LEU A 13 -23.91 13.64 6.65
N VAL A 14 -24.82 12.69 6.43
CA VAL A 14 -24.52 11.25 6.45
C VAL A 14 -24.53 10.72 5.03
N ASP A 15 -23.39 10.22 4.57
CA ASP A 15 -23.26 9.50 3.29
C ASP A 15 -23.05 8.00 3.56
N LEU A 16 -23.99 7.17 3.09
CA LEU A 16 -23.97 5.72 3.28
C LEU A 16 -23.40 4.94 2.09
N ASN A 17 -22.90 5.60 1.05
CA ASN A 17 -22.37 4.93 -0.16
C ASN A 17 -21.23 3.93 0.14
N ARG A 18 -20.45 4.15 1.21
CA ARG A 18 -19.40 3.23 1.69
C ARG A 18 -19.87 2.29 2.82
N SER A 19 -21.17 2.16 3.06
CA SER A 19 -21.66 1.23 4.08
C SER A 19 -21.68 -0.19 3.52
N GLY A 20 -21.19 -1.18 4.28
CA GLY A 20 -21.17 -2.58 3.84
C GLY A 20 -20.09 -2.93 2.81
N VAL A 21 -19.20 -2.00 2.45
CA VAL A 21 -18.01 -2.33 1.63
C VAL A 21 -17.12 -3.30 2.42
N PRO A 22 -16.70 -4.44 1.82
CA PRO A 22 -15.86 -5.43 2.49
C PRO A 22 -14.54 -4.82 2.98
N LEU A 23 -14.12 -5.19 4.19
CA LEU A 23 -12.84 -4.80 4.79
C LEU A 23 -12.18 -6.03 5.40
N ILE A 24 -10.84 -6.03 5.40
CA ILE A 24 -10.03 -6.99 6.12
C ILE A 24 -9.23 -6.19 7.15
N GLU A 25 -9.31 -6.58 8.41
CA GLU A 25 -8.50 -6.00 9.49
C GLU A 25 -7.29 -6.90 9.75
N ILE A 26 -6.10 -6.35 9.61
CA ILE A 26 -4.83 -7.06 9.82
C ILE A 26 -4.15 -6.41 11.02
N VAL A 27 -4.09 -7.14 12.13
CA VAL A 27 -3.44 -6.70 13.37
C VAL A 27 -2.08 -7.36 13.46
N SER A 28 -1.03 -6.55 13.61
CA SER A 28 0.34 -7.04 13.83
C SER A 28 0.61 -7.22 15.32
N GLU A 29 1.50 -8.16 15.63
CA GLU A 29 2.15 -8.22 16.94
C GLU A 29 3.08 -7.01 17.13
N PRO A 30 3.37 -6.59 18.38
CA PRO A 30 4.22 -5.44 18.66
C PRO A 30 5.71 -5.78 18.49
N ASP A 31 6.12 -6.16 17.28
CA ASP A 31 7.48 -6.59 16.94
C ASP A 31 8.35 -5.49 16.34
N MET A 32 7.73 -4.52 15.68
CA MET A 32 8.43 -3.39 15.05
C MET A 32 9.04 -2.46 16.12
N ARG A 33 10.25 -1.97 15.86
CA ARG A 33 11.07 -1.18 16.80
C ARG A 33 11.46 0.21 16.29
N SER A 34 11.16 0.51 15.04
CA SER A 34 11.43 1.81 14.43
C SER A 34 10.32 2.21 13.45
N SER A 35 10.25 3.49 13.12
CA SER A 35 9.40 4.00 12.04
C SER A 35 9.75 3.33 10.71
N ASP A 36 11.03 3.14 10.41
CA ASP A 36 11.50 2.47 9.19
C ASP A 36 10.99 1.03 9.07
N GLU A 37 11.03 0.25 10.16
CA GLU A 37 10.47 -1.11 10.19
C GLU A 37 8.96 -1.10 9.96
N VAL A 38 8.23 -0.13 10.54
CA VAL A 38 6.80 0.03 10.31
C VAL A 38 6.50 0.34 8.85
N ILE A 39 7.26 1.26 8.24
CA ILE A 39 7.08 1.58 6.82
C ILE A 39 7.38 0.36 5.94
N ALA A 40 8.49 -0.33 6.19
CA ALA A 40 8.85 -1.54 5.44
C ALA A 40 7.78 -2.64 5.56
N TYR A 41 7.21 -2.84 6.75
CA TYR A 41 6.09 -3.76 6.97
C TYR A 41 4.86 -3.37 6.14
N LEU A 42 4.45 -2.09 6.21
CA LEU A 42 3.28 -1.61 5.49
C LEU A 42 3.47 -1.64 3.97
N GLU A 43 4.67 -1.33 3.47
CA GLU A 43 5.02 -1.43 2.05
C GLU A 43 4.98 -2.89 1.57
N LYS A 44 5.57 -3.82 2.34
CA LYS A 44 5.53 -5.25 2.01
C LYS A 44 4.10 -5.79 2.03
N LEU A 45 3.30 -5.42 3.02
CA LEU A 45 1.90 -5.82 3.12
C LEU A 45 1.09 -5.28 1.93
N ARG A 46 1.22 -3.98 1.64
CA ARG A 46 0.59 -3.33 0.48
C ARG A 46 0.92 -4.10 -0.81
N LEU A 47 2.18 -4.40 -1.02
CA LEU A 47 2.65 -5.12 -2.20
C LEU A 47 2.04 -6.53 -2.30
N ILE A 48 2.03 -7.30 -1.21
CA ILE A 48 1.43 -8.64 -1.17
C ILE A 48 -0.05 -8.57 -1.56
N ILE A 49 -0.81 -7.65 -0.97
CA ILE A 49 -2.25 -7.51 -1.24
C ILE A 49 -2.52 -7.04 -2.68
N GLN A 50 -1.68 -6.16 -3.22
CA GLN A 50 -1.76 -5.74 -4.62
C GLN A 50 -1.50 -6.93 -5.56
N TYR A 51 -0.44 -7.71 -5.31
CA TYR A 51 -0.13 -8.90 -6.11
C TYR A 51 -1.23 -9.97 -6.04
N LEU A 52 -1.82 -10.16 -4.86
CA LEU A 52 -3.01 -11.00 -4.67
C LEU A 52 -4.22 -10.50 -5.47
N GLY A 53 -4.25 -9.21 -5.83
CA GLY A 53 -5.35 -8.58 -6.56
C GLY A 53 -6.57 -8.26 -5.69
N ALA A 54 -6.42 -8.25 -4.36
CA ALA A 54 -7.54 -8.08 -3.42
C ALA A 54 -7.86 -6.61 -3.12
N SER A 55 -6.91 -5.69 -3.25
CA SER A 55 -7.10 -4.24 -3.07
C SER A 55 -6.00 -3.47 -3.80
N ASP A 56 -6.27 -2.22 -4.18
CA ASP A 56 -5.24 -1.30 -4.72
C ASP A 56 -4.36 -0.67 -3.63
N CYS A 57 -4.76 -0.83 -2.36
CA CYS A 57 -4.03 -0.45 -1.15
C CYS A 57 -3.45 0.97 -1.18
N LYS A 58 -4.30 1.95 -1.47
CA LYS A 58 -3.94 3.36 -1.50
C LYS A 58 -4.39 4.06 -0.22
N LEU A 59 -3.44 4.66 0.50
CA LEU A 59 -3.73 5.37 1.74
C LEU A 59 -4.54 6.66 1.49
N ASN A 60 -4.20 7.40 0.44
CA ASN A 60 -4.85 8.67 0.07
C ASN A 60 -6.29 8.49 -0.43
N GLU A 61 -6.62 7.35 -1.05
CA GLU A 61 -7.98 7.01 -1.50
C GLU A 61 -8.76 6.24 -0.40
N GLY A 62 -8.07 5.85 0.68
CA GLY A 62 -8.67 5.23 1.87
C GLY A 62 -9.02 3.75 1.72
N SER A 63 -8.47 3.07 0.69
CA SER A 63 -8.54 1.62 0.47
C SER A 63 -7.46 0.84 1.25
N MET A 64 -6.46 1.55 1.79
CA MET A 64 -5.61 1.10 2.88
C MET A 64 -5.68 2.13 4.01
N ARG A 65 -5.73 1.66 5.26
CA ARG A 65 -5.67 2.52 6.46
C ARG A 65 -4.77 1.86 7.48
N ALA A 66 -4.12 2.68 8.30
CA ALA A 66 -3.28 2.23 9.39
C ALA A 66 -3.50 3.14 10.59
N ASP A 67 -3.78 2.53 11.74
CA ASP A 67 -3.67 3.15 13.05
C ASP A 67 -2.40 2.59 13.71
N VAL A 68 -1.63 3.45 14.38
CA VAL A 68 -0.35 3.06 14.97
C VAL A 68 -0.45 3.01 16.47
N ASN A 69 -0.05 1.88 17.06
CA ASN A 69 0.03 1.70 18.50
C ASN A 69 1.49 1.80 18.93
N LEU A 70 1.80 2.71 19.86
CA LEU A 70 3.17 2.99 20.29
C LEU A 70 3.28 3.03 21.81
N SER A 71 4.31 2.39 22.33
CA SER A 71 4.80 2.55 23.70
C SER A 71 6.32 2.53 23.69
N VAL A 72 6.95 3.39 24.48
CA VAL A 72 8.40 3.32 24.74
C VAL A 72 8.67 2.58 26.05
N ARG A 73 9.89 2.05 26.20
CA ARG A 73 10.36 1.42 27.44
C ARG A 73 11.86 1.59 27.60
N GLU A 74 12.34 1.53 28.83
CA GLU A 74 13.77 1.53 29.11
C GLU A 74 14.48 0.32 28.49
N TYR A 75 15.74 0.52 28.11
CA TYR A 75 16.55 -0.55 27.52
C TYR A 75 16.70 -1.72 28.50
N GLY A 76 16.40 -2.94 28.01
CA GLY A 76 16.44 -4.16 28.82
C GLY A 76 15.18 -4.44 29.64
N ALA A 77 14.23 -3.51 29.72
CA ALA A 77 12.93 -3.76 30.34
C ALA A 77 12.16 -4.85 29.56
N LYS A 78 11.58 -5.81 30.29
CA LYS A 78 10.79 -6.90 29.68
C LYS A 78 9.36 -6.48 29.38
N GLU A 79 8.78 -5.64 30.23
CA GLU A 79 7.41 -5.16 30.10
C GLU A 79 7.32 -4.03 29.07
N PHE A 80 6.17 -3.89 28.42
CA PHE A 80 5.88 -2.77 27.54
C PHE A 80 5.38 -1.58 28.37
N GLY A 81 5.69 -0.36 27.89
CA GLY A 81 5.18 0.86 28.50
C GLY A 81 3.70 1.10 28.20
N THR A 82 3.17 2.21 28.71
CA THR A 82 1.79 2.61 28.42
C THR A 82 1.63 2.92 26.93
N ARG A 83 0.63 2.30 26.31
CA ARG A 83 0.35 2.43 24.88
C ARG A 83 -0.49 3.67 24.58
N THR A 84 -0.10 4.42 23.56
CA THR A 84 -0.97 5.39 22.86
C THR A 84 -1.33 4.87 21.48
N GLU A 85 -2.49 5.29 20.98
CA GLU A 85 -3.03 4.89 19.67
C GLU A 85 -3.15 6.13 18.78
N MET A 86 -2.34 6.23 17.74
CA MET A 86 -2.38 7.32 16.76
C MET A 86 -3.31 6.99 15.60
N LYS A 87 -4.22 7.93 15.31
CA LYS A 87 -5.18 7.85 14.19
C LYS A 87 -4.98 8.98 13.19
N ASN A 88 -5.67 8.86 12.05
CA ASN A 88 -5.69 9.84 10.96
C ASN A 88 -4.34 9.97 10.24
N LEU A 89 -3.75 8.83 9.87
CA LEU A 89 -2.47 8.74 9.19
C LEU A 89 -2.70 8.43 7.70
N ASN A 90 -2.52 9.45 6.84
CA ASN A 90 -2.95 9.39 5.43
C ASN A 90 -1.82 9.10 4.43
N SER A 91 -0.57 8.95 4.88
CA SER A 91 0.57 8.61 4.04
C SER A 91 1.66 7.90 4.85
N PHE A 92 2.54 7.15 4.19
CA PHE A 92 3.71 6.53 4.86
C PHE A 92 4.62 7.58 5.51
N LYS A 93 4.81 8.74 4.86
CA LYS A 93 5.56 9.85 5.46
C LYS A 93 4.89 10.39 6.73
N ALA A 94 3.55 10.50 6.74
CA ALA A 94 2.81 10.91 7.92
C ALA A 94 2.94 9.89 9.06
N ILE A 95 2.87 8.59 8.74
CA ILE A 95 3.06 7.49 9.70
C ILE A 95 4.45 7.57 10.35
N ALA A 96 5.51 7.69 9.55
CA ALA A 96 6.88 7.76 10.06
C ALA A 96 7.09 8.99 10.97
N ARG A 97 6.60 10.17 10.55
CA ARG A 97 6.67 11.40 11.38
C ARG A 97 5.87 11.28 12.68
N ALA A 98 4.67 10.70 12.61
CA ALA A 98 3.83 10.53 13.79
C ALA A 98 4.47 9.60 14.82
N ILE A 99 5.05 8.48 14.37
CA ILE A 99 5.83 7.56 15.22
C ILE A 99 6.96 8.29 15.92
N GLU A 100 7.73 9.07 15.18
CA GLU A 100 8.91 9.72 15.74
C GLU A 100 8.54 10.81 16.75
N ASN A 101 7.55 11.62 16.42
CA ASN A 101 7.04 12.65 17.32
C ASN A 101 6.45 12.04 18.62
N GLU A 102 5.70 10.96 18.51
CA GLU A 102 5.11 10.29 19.68
C GLU A 102 6.17 9.57 20.51
N ARG A 103 7.20 8.99 19.88
CA ARG A 103 8.35 8.41 20.57
C ARG A 103 9.06 9.47 21.41
N GLU A 104 9.42 10.60 20.81
CA GLU A 104 10.08 11.71 21.51
C GLU A 104 9.21 12.24 22.66
N ARG A 105 7.91 12.47 22.41
CA ARG A 105 6.97 12.90 23.45
C ARG A 105 6.95 11.94 24.64
N GLN A 106 6.83 10.63 24.40
CA GLN A 106 6.78 9.67 25.50
C GLN A 106 8.08 9.63 26.29
N ILE A 107 9.23 9.75 25.61
CA ILE A 107 10.54 9.84 26.27
C ILE A 107 10.62 11.10 27.14
N ASP A 108 10.27 12.27 26.60
CA ASP A 108 10.30 13.54 27.33
C ASP A 108 9.43 13.51 28.60
N LEU A 109 8.24 12.91 28.53
CA LEU A 109 7.36 12.73 29.69
C LEU A 109 8.02 11.86 30.76
N ILE A 110 8.57 10.70 30.36
CA ILE A 110 9.19 9.76 31.30
C ILE A 110 10.43 10.39 31.95
N GLU A 111 11.27 11.09 31.17
CA GLU A 111 12.46 11.77 31.68
C GLU A 111 12.13 12.96 32.61
N ALA A 112 11.00 13.63 32.39
CA ALA A 112 10.46 14.64 33.30
C ALA A 112 9.85 14.05 34.58
N GLY A 113 9.77 12.72 34.71
CA GLY A 113 9.12 12.04 35.83
C GLY A 113 7.59 12.03 35.74
N GLU A 114 7.03 12.33 34.57
CA GLU A 114 5.60 12.26 34.27
C GLU A 114 5.21 10.88 33.73
N ALA A 115 3.93 10.53 33.83
CA ALA A 115 3.41 9.27 33.30
C ALA A 115 2.79 9.46 31.92
N VAL A 116 3.07 8.53 31.00
CA VAL A 116 2.33 8.42 29.74
C VAL A 116 0.93 7.93 30.04
N ILE A 117 -0.08 8.67 29.57
CA ILE A 117 -1.50 8.31 29.71
C ILE A 117 -1.95 7.50 28.49
N GLN A 118 -2.68 6.42 28.71
CA GLN A 118 -3.28 5.64 27.63
C GLN A 118 -4.41 6.43 26.98
N GLU A 119 -4.20 6.86 25.75
CA GLU A 119 -5.16 7.69 25.03
C GLU A 119 -5.09 7.45 23.51
N THR A 120 -6.17 7.82 22.82
CA THR A 120 -6.16 7.88 21.36
C THR A 120 -5.80 9.29 20.95
N ARG A 121 -4.78 9.43 20.10
CA ARG A 121 -4.25 10.71 19.63
C ARG A 121 -4.55 10.87 18.14
N ARG A 122 -4.84 12.10 17.72
CA ARG A 122 -5.01 12.43 16.31
C ARG A 122 -3.77 13.14 15.80
N TRP A 123 -3.24 12.66 14.67
CA TRP A 123 -2.15 13.31 13.97
C TRP A 123 -2.66 14.48 13.12
N ASP A 124 -2.01 15.64 13.24
CA ASP A 124 -2.15 16.78 12.35
C ASP A 124 -0.88 16.91 11.48
N ASP A 125 -1.00 16.49 10.22
CA ASP A 125 0.13 16.45 9.30
C ASP A 125 0.64 17.85 8.89
N THR A 126 -0.21 18.88 9.03
CA THR A 126 0.16 20.27 8.67
C THR A 126 0.97 20.91 9.78
N LYS A 127 0.61 20.61 11.03
CA LYS A 127 1.26 21.18 12.21
C LYS A 127 2.34 20.26 12.80
N GLU A 128 2.49 19.05 12.25
CA GLU A 128 3.49 18.05 12.63
C GLU A 128 3.46 17.69 14.12
N TYR A 129 2.27 17.64 14.73
CA TYR A 129 2.10 17.17 16.10
C TYR A 129 0.83 16.34 16.25
N SER A 130 0.82 15.53 17.31
CA SER A 130 -0.36 14.79 17.75
C SER A 130 -1.06 15.51 18.91
N TYR A 131 -2.39 15.41 18.98
CA TYR A 131 -3.14 15.87 20.15
C TYR A 131 -4.09 14.78 20.63
N ALA A 132 -4.36 14.78 21.94
CA ALA A 132 -5.31 13.86 22.54
C ALA A 132 -6.70 14.10 21.96
N MET A 133 -7.33 13.03 21.47
CA MET A 133 -8.78 13.03 21.29
C MET A 133 -9.44 12.76 22.64
N ARG A 134 -10.74 13.06 22.75
CA ARG A 134 -11.56 12.92 23.98
C ARG A 134 -11.09 11.73 24.85
N SER A 135 -10.86 11.97 26.14
CA SER A 135 -10.41 10.95 27.09
C SER A 135 -11.32 9.73 27.01
N LYS A 136 -10.73 8.54 26.86
CA LYS A 136 -11.43 7.26 27.02
C LYS A 136 -11.81 7.13 28.51
N GLU A 137 -12.90 7.78 28.94
CA GLU A 137 -13.46 7.54 30.27
C GLU A 137 -14.07 6.14 30.39
N ASP A 138 -14.35 5.45 29.27
CA ASP A 138 -14.71 4.03 29.28
C ASP A 138 -14.09 3.35 28.06
N ALA A 139 -13.40 2.22 28.26
CA ALA A 139 -13.24 1.25 27.19
C ALA A 139 -14.66 0.88 26.75
N GLN A 140 -15.08 1.30 25.56
CA GLN A 140 -16.45 1.05 25.12
C GLN A 140 -16.70 -0.45 25.13
N ASP A 141 -17.67 -0.87 25.95
CA ASP A 141 -18.15 -2.25 25.90
C ASP A 141 -18.86 -2.44 24.56
N TYR A 142 -18.12 -3.01 23.60
CA TYR A 142 -18.62 -3.33 22.27
C TYR A 142 -19.69 -4.42 22.29
N ARG A 143 -19.90 -5.10 23.44
CA ARG A 143 -20.90 -6.15 23.64
C ARG A 143 -20.86 -7.18 22.52
N TYR A 144 -19.67 -7.70 22.21
CA TYR A 144 -19.51 -8.71 21.17
C TYR A 144 -20.36 -9.95 21.47
N PHE A 145 -21.14 -10.39 20.48
CA PHE A 145 -21.85 -11.66 20.47
C PHE A 145 -21.87 -12.20 19.03
N PRO A 146 -22.02 -13.51 18.82
CA PRO A 146 -22.17 -14.08 17.49
C PRO A 146 -23.39 -13.49 16.79
N ASP A 147 -23.22 -13.02 15.56
CA ASP A 147 -24.31 -12.47 14.76
C ASP A 147 -25.35 -13.57 14.48
N PRO A 148 -26.59 -13.44 14.99
CA PRO A 148 -27.62 -14.47 14.85
C PRO A 148 -28.19 -14.55 13.44
N ASP A 149 -28.00 -13.52 12.61
CA ASP A 149 -28.48 -13.48 11.23
C ASP A 149 -27.50 -14.21 10.29
N LEU A 150 -26.29 -14.54 10.75
CA LEU A 150 -25.26 -15.21 9.97
C LEU A 150 -24.98 -16.63 10.49
N VAL A 151 -24.99 -17.59 9.57
CA VAL A 151 -24.50 -18.94 9.86
C VAL A 151 -22.97 -18.95 9.91
N PRO A 152 -22.34 -19.83 10.72
CA PRO A 152 -20.90 -19.99 10.71
C PRO A 152 -20.36 -20.32 9.31
N ILE A 153 -19.29 -19.66 8.90
CA ILE A 153 -18.58 -19.97 7.66
C ILE A 153 -17.65 -21.15 7.93
N ILE A 154 -17.88 -22.26 7.23
CA ILE A 154 -17.05 -23.47 7.31
C ILE A 154 -16.11 -23.48 6.11
N ILE A 155 -14.81 -23.37 6.37
CA ILE A 155 -13.77 -23.42 5.33
C ILE A 155 -13.25 -24.86 5.26
N SER A 156 -13.53 -25.56 4.14
CA SER A 156 -13.08 -26.95 3.96
C SER A 156 -11.66 -27.04 3.40
N ASP A 157 -11.02 -28.19 3.60
CA ASP A 157 -9.68 -28.45 3.06
C ASP A 157 -9.65 -28.36 1.52
N GLU A 158 -10.73 -28.79 0.86
CA GLU A 158 -10.87 -28.69 -0.60
C GLU A 158 -10.95 -27.22 -1.05
N TRP A 159 -11.71 -26.39 -0.33
CA TRP A 159 -11.80 -24.97 -0.65
C TRP A 159 -10.47 -24.26 -0.41
N MET A 160 -9.76 -24.56 0.69
CA MET A 160 -8.42 -24.03 0.93
C MET A 160 -7.44 -24.43 -0.18
N ALA A 161 -7.48 -25.70 -0.62
CA ALA A 161 -6.63 -26.19 -1.70
C ALA A 161 -6.95 -25.50 -3.04
N GLU A 162 -8.24 -25.28 -3.33
CA GLU A 162 -8.67 -24.56 -4.52
C GLU A 162 -8.15 -23.11 -4.52
N VAL A 163 -8.31 -22.38 -3.41
CA VAL A 163 -7.82 -21.00 -3.26
C VAL A 163 -6.30 -20.97 -3.43
N LYS A 164 -5.58 -21.88 -2.77
CA LYS A 164 -4.13 -21.98 -2.86
C LYS A 164 -3.63 -22.29 -4.27
N SER A 165 -4.36 -23.09 -5.05
CA SER A 165 -4.01 -23.36 -6.45
C SER A 165 -4.14 -22.16 -7.39
N LYS A 166 -4.88 -21.13 -6.98
CA LYS A 166 -5.09 -19.87 -7.72
C LYS A 166 -4.20 -18.73 -7.21
N GLU A 167 -3.37 -19.01 -6.19
CA GLU A 167 -2.45 -18.04 -5.63
C GLU A 167 -1.50 -17.54 -6.72
N PRO A 168 -1.39 -16.22 -6.93
CA PRO A 168 -0.47 -15.68 -7.92
C PRO A 168 0.97 -15.79 -7.42
N GLU A 169 1.91 -15.80 -8.36
CA GLU A 169 3.32 -15.61 -8.04
C GLU A 169 3.55 -14.21 -7.46
N PHE A 170 4.16 -14.14 -6.28
CA PHE A 170 4.46 -12.87 -5.61
C PHE A 170 5.72 -12.22 -6.16
N ARG A 171 5.99 -10.96 -5.76
CA ARG A 171 7.16 -10.19 -6.21
C ARG A 171 8.47 -10.96 -6.12
N ASP A 172 8.78 -11.55 -4.98
CA ASP A 172 10.11 -12.13 -4.74
C ASP A 172 10.34 -13.36 -5.64
N GLU A 173 9.30 -14.16 -5.85
CA GLU A 173 9.28 -15.29 -6.78
C GLU A 173 9.41 -14.80 -8.24
N LYS A 174 8.65 -13.78 -8.63
CA LYS A 174 8.75 -13.13 -9.95
C LYS A 174 10.14 -12.58 -10.23
N MET A 175 10.73 -11.87 -9.28
CA MET A 175 12.05 -11.28 -9.42
C MET A 175 13.09 -12.38 -9.66
N ALA A 176 13.06 -13.45 -8.86
CA ALA A 176 13.94 -14.60 -9.05
C ALA A 176 13.75 -15.25 -10.44
N ARG A 177 12.50 -15.39 -10.89
CA ARG A 177 12.19 -15.90 -12.23
C ARG A 177 12.68 -14.98 -13.35
N TYR A 178 12.52 -13.66 -13.21
CA TYR A 178 12.95 -12.71 -14.24
C TYR A 178 14.47 -12.71 -14.43
N ILE A 179 15.21 -12.88 -13.34
CA ILE A 179 16.67 -13.02 -13.40
C ILE A 179 17.06 -14.35 -14.03
N SER A 180 16.45 -15.46 -13.61
CA SER A 180 16.87 -16.81 -14.02
C SER A 180 16.37 -17.21 -15.42
N GLU A 181 15.10 -16.99 -15.74
CA GLU A 181 14.49 -17.41 -17.01
C GLU A 181 14.64 -16.37 -18.12
N PHE A 182 14.55 -15.08 -17.78
CA PHE A 182 14.61 -13.99 -18.77
C PHE A 182 15.98 -13.31 -18.85
N ASN A 183 16.92 -13.68 -17.97
CA ASN A 183 18.27 -13.14 -17.92
C ASN A 183 18.28 -11.59 -17.82
N LEU A 184 17.32 -11.04 -17.07
CA LEU A 184 17.28 -9.62 -16.77
C LEU A 184 18.33 -9.27 -15.71
N PRO A 185 18.96 -8.07 -15.79
CA PRO A 185 19.72 -7.54 -14.68
C PRO A 185 18.88 -7.48 -13.40
N GLU A 186 19.50 -7.75 -12.25
CA GLU A 186 18.82 -7.70 -10.95
C GLU A 186 18.13 -6.36 -10.70
N TYR A 187 18.79 -5.26 -11.06
CA TYR A 187 18.25 -3.90 -10.97
C TYR A 187 16.94 -3.71 -11.77
N ASP A 188 16.88 -4.22 -12.99
CA ASP A 188 15.69 -4.13 -13.84
C ASP A 188 14.57 -4.99 -13.25
N ALA A 189 14.88 -6.22 -12.85
CA ALA A 189 13.91 -7.14 -12.25
C ALA A 189 13.33 -6.59 -10.95
N ASP A 190 14.15 -5.98 -10.10
CA ASP A 190 13.73 -5.33 -8.87
C ASP A 190 12.71 -4.23 -9.13
N ILE A 191 13.03 -3.28 -10.01
CA ILE A 191 12.15 -2.13 -10.29
C ILE A 191 10.86 -2.56 -10.99
N ILE A 192 10.93 -3.46 -11.98
CA ILE A 192 9.74 -3.93 -12.69
C ILE A 192 8.80 -4.67 -11.73
N THR A 193 9.32 -5.48 -10.81
CA THR A 193 8.49 -6.26 -9.89
C THR A 193 8.08 -5.49 -8.63
N LEU A 194 8.73 -4.36 -8.32
CA LEU A 194 8.33 -3.46 -7.24
C LEU A 194 6.93 -2.88 -7.47
N TYR A 195 6.54 -2.66 -8.73
CA TYR A 195 5.26 -2.10 -9.10
C TYR A 195 4.46 -3.10 -9.93
N LYS A 196 3.35 -3.60 -9.36
CA LYS A 196 2.52 -4.60 -10.04
C LYS A 196 2.11 -4.19 -11.46
N PRO A 197 1.71 -2.93 -11.75
CA PRO A 197 1.37 -2.55 -13.13
C PRO A 197 2.52 -2.73 -14.12
N LEU A 198 3.78 -2.51 -13.70
CA LEU A 198 4.94 -2.73 -14.56
C LEU A 198 5.20 -4.23 -14.78
N ALA A 199 5.06 -5.04 -13.73
CA ALA A 199 5.14 -6.50 -13.86
C ALA A 199 4.06 -7.04 -14.81
N ASP A 200 2.81 -6.60 -14.67
CA ASP A 200 1.71 -7.01 -15.54
C ASP A 200 1.96 -6.63 -17.02
N LEU A 201 2.51 -5.43 -17.26
CA LEU A 201 2.93 -4.99 -18.60
C LEU A 201 4.02 -5.89 -19.19
N PHE A 202 5.05 -6.16 -18.39
CA PHE A 202 6.18 -7.00 -18.79
C PHE A 202 5.71 -8.40 -19.17
N GLU A 203 4.95 -9.07 -18.31
CA GLU A 203 4.45 -10.42 -18.53
C GLU A 203 3.56 -10.50 -19.77
N ALA A 204 2.67 -9.51 -19.95
CA ALA A 204 1.80 -9.47 -21.11
C ALA A 204 2.58 -9.31 -22.42
N ALA A 205 3.64 -8.50 -22.43
CA ALA A 205 4.54 -8.37 -23.58
C ALA A 205 5.25 -9.69 -23.89
N VAL A 206 5.86 -10.33 -22.88
CA VAL A 206 6.58 -11.60 -23.04
C VAL A 206 5.62 -12.71 -23.49
N GLN A 207 4.44 -12.82 -22.90
CA GLN A 207 3.42 -13.81 -23.28
C GLN A 207 2.95 -13.63 -24.73
N LYS A 208 2.97 -12.41 -25.26
CA LYS A 208 2.63 -12.12 -26.66
C LYS A 208 3.81 -12.30 -27.63
N GLY A 209 4.97 -12.72 -27.13
CA GLY A 209 6.14 -13.10 -27.91
C GLY A 209 7.19 -11.99 -28.08
N SER A 210 7.07 -10.86 -27.38
CA SER A 210 8.12 -9.84 -27.38
C SER A 210 9.35 -10.32 -26.61
N ALA A 211 10.54 -9.91 -27.05
CA ALA A 211 11.77 -10.28 -26.38
C ALA A 211 11.83 -9.68 -24.96
N PRO A 212 12.03 -10.49 -23.89
CA PRO A 212 12.02 -9.98 -22.51
C PRO A 212 12.97 -8.80 -22.27
N LYS A 213 14.18 -8.86 -22.83
CA LYS A 213 15.16 -7.78 -22.72
C LYS A 213 14.71 -6.47 -23.38
N GLU A 214 14.06 -6.55 -24.54
CA GLU A 214 13.49 -5.35 -25.19
C GLU A 214 12.33 -4.79 -24.34
N ALA A 215 11.44 -5.64 -23.84
CA ALA A 215 10.35 -5.22 -22.95
C ALA A 215 10.89 -4.52 -21.70
N SER A 216 11.91 -5.09 -21.04
CA SER A 216 12.60 -4.48 -19.90
C SER A 216 13.17 -3.10 -20.23
N ASN A 217 13.91 -2.99 -21.34
CA ASN A 217 14.52 -1.72 -21.77
C ASN A 217 13.47 -0.62 -22.01
N TRP A 218 12.30 -0.98 -22.58
CA TRP A 218 11.22 -0.03 -22.82
C TRP A 218 10.53 0.42 -21.53
N LEU A 219 10.33 -0.49 -20.58
CA LEU A 219 9.80 -0.16 -19.26
C LEU A 219 10.78 0.74 -18.51
N MET A 220 12.03 0.31 -18.37
CA MET A 220 13.05 1.02 -17.61
C MET A 220 13.48 2.35 -18.25
N GLY A 221 13.42 2.44 -19.57
CA GLY A 221 13.74 3.66 -20.32
C GLY A 221 12.54 4.59 -20.47
N GLU A 222 11.73 4.33 -21.48
CA GLU A 222 10.69 5.27 -21.92
C GLU A 222 9.54 5.37 -20.93
N THR A 223 9.08 4.24 -20.37
CA THR A 223 7.97 4.28 -19.41
C THR A 223 8.38 5.06 -18.16
N MET A 224 9.55 4.78 -17.57
CA MET A 224 10.06 5.54 -16.41
C MET A 224 10.31 7.03 -16.74
N ARG A 225 10.77 7.35 -17.96
CA ARG A 225 10.89 8.74 -18.42
C ARG A 225 9.53 9.44 -18.40
N ILE A 226 8.49 8.82 -18.94
CA ILE A 226 7.16 9.43 -18.99
C ILE A 226 6.53 9.55 -17.60
N VAL A 227 6.73 8.54 -16.74
CA VAL A 227 6.31 8.57 -15.32
C VAL A 227 6.91 9.81 -14.64
N LYS A 228 8.22 10.01 -14.79
CA LYS A 228 8.92 11.19 -14.26
C LYS A 228 8.44 12.50 -14.88
N ASP A 229 8.34 12.59 -16.20
CA ASP A 229 7.91 13.80 -16.91
C ASP A 229 6.50 14.25 -16.51
N LYS A 230 5.62 13.30 -16.19
CA LYS A 230 4.24 13.57 -15.74
C LYS A 230 4.12 13.76 -14.24
N GLY A 231 5.17 13.49 -13.46
CA GLY A 231 5.12 13.53 -11.99
C GLY A 231 4.11 12.54 -11.40
N ILE A 232 3.94 11.39 -12.03
CA ILE A 232 3.10 10.29 -11.52
C ILE A 232 3.99 9.18 -10.95
N GLU A 233 3.39 8.28 -10.17
CA GLU A 233 4.06 7.07 -9.71
C GLU A 233 3.91 5.92 -10.73
N PRO A 234 4.83 4.95 -10.77
CA PRO A 234 4.71 3.78 -11.64
C PRO A 234 3.42 2.97 -11.42
N ASP A 235 2.87 2.98 -10.19
CA ASP A 235 1.57 2.38 -9.87
C ASP A 235 0.38 3.04 -10.59
N GLN A 236 0.56 4.25 -11.11
CA GLN A 236 -0.48 5.04 -11.78
C GLN A 236 -0.44 4.89 -13.31
N VAL A 237 0.47 4.05 -13.82
CA VAL A 237 0.56 3.71 -15.23
C VAL A 237 -0.73 2.99 -15.68
N LYS A 238 -1.48 3.62 -16.60
CA LYS A 238 -2.72 3.07 -17.17
C LYS A 238 -2.54 2.29 -18.47
N LEU A 239 -1.30 2.09 -18.90
CA LEU A 239 -1.03 1.34 -20.11
C LEU A 239 -1.47 -0.12 -19.91
N THR A 240 -2.23 -0.67 -20.86
CA THR A 240 -2.61 -2.08 -20.81
C THR A 240 -1.51 -2.95 -21.40
N GLY A 241 -1.35 -4.17 -20.87
CA GLY A 241 -0.38 -5.13 -21.39
C GLY A 241 -0.58 -5.46 -22.86
N GLU A 242 -1.83 -5.49 -23.34
CA GLU A 242 -2.15 -5.69 -24.75
C GLU A 242 -1.61 -4.55 -25.63
N ASN A 243 -1.82 -3.30 -25.23
CA ASN A 243 -1.35 -2.15 -25.99
C ASN A 243 0.18 -2.06 -25.98
N PHE A 244 0.80 -2.39 -24.85
CA PHE A 244 2.26 -2.45 -24.74
C PHE A 244 2.85 -3.54 -25.63
N ALA A 245 2.28 -4.75 -25.63
CA ALA A 245 2.71 -5.83 -26.51
C ALA A 245 2.56 -5.47 -28.00
N LYS A 246 1.43 -4.85 -28.39
CA LYS A 246 1.22 -4.36 -29.77
C LYS A 246 2.27 -3.33 -30.17
N PHE A 247 2.59 -2.41 -29.27
CA PHE A 247 3.62 -1.39 -29.49
C PHE A 247 4.99 -2.00 -29.74
N LEU A 248 5.43 -2.94 -28.89
CA LEU A 248 6.71 -3.61 -29.07
C LEU A 248 6.77 -4.35 -30.41
N LYS A 249 5.69 -5.02 -30.83
CA LYS A 249 5.63 -5.67 -32.15
C LYS A 249 5.73 -4.69 -33.32
N LEU A 250 5.19 -3.48 -33.21
CA LEU A 250 5.32 -2.47 -34.27
C LEU A 250 6.77 -2.00 -34.42
N ILE A 251 7.52 -1.95 -33.32
CA ILE A 251 8.95 -1.64 -33.32
C ILE A 251 9.76 -2.81 -33.88
N GLU A 252 9.48 -4.04 -33.44
CA GLU A 252 10.16 -5.25 -33.93
C GLU A 252 10.00 -5.46 -35.43
N ASN A 253 8.86 -5.06 -36.00
CA ASN A 253 8.57 -5.16 -37.44
C ASN A 253 9.06 -3.94 -38.25
N ASP A 254 9.85 -3.04 -37.67
CA ASP A 254 10.35 -1.80 -38.28
C ASP A 254 9.24 -0.89 -38.86
N VAL A 255 7.99 -1.06 -38.41
CA VAL A 255 6.84 -0.23 -38.84
C VAL A 255 6.97 1.18 -38.25
N ILE A 256 7.58 1.29 -37.07
CA ILE A 256 7.87 2.56 -36.39
C ILE A 256 9.35 2.57 -36.00
N ASN A 257 10.08 3.60 -36.43
CA ASN A 257 11.47 3.82 -36.00
C ASN A 257 11.52 4.20 -34.50
N LYS A 258 12.51 3.68 -33.76
CA LYS A 258 12.80 3.99 -32.35
C LYS A 258 12.72 5.49 -32.02
N THR A 259 13.11 6.37 -32.95
CA THR A 259 13.05 7.85 -32.78
C THR A 259 11.64 8.44 -32.86
N VAL A 260 10.72 7.84 -33.63
CA VAL A 260 9.32 8.28 -33.79
C VAL A 260 8.42 7.69 -32.69
N SER A 261 8.73 6.47 -32.23
CA SER A 261 8.01 5.78 -31.15
C SER A 261 8.16 6.41 -29.76
N GLN A 262 9.23 7.20 -29.53
CA GLN A 262 9.51 7.87 -28.26
C GLN A 262 8.50 8.98 -27.90
N GLY A 263 7.66 9.42 -28.85
CA GLY A 263 6.86 10.64 -28.67
C GLY A 263 5.36 10.43 -28.51
N SER A 264 4.70 9.71 -29.42
CA SER A 264 3.24 9.80 -29.60
C SER A 264 2.46 8.64 -28.98
N PHE A 265 2.86 7.38 -29.21
CA PHE A 265 2.07 6.22 -28.81
C PHE A 265 2.06 6.01 -27.29
N LEU A 266 3.23 5.92 -26.64
CA LEU A 266 3.30 5.74 -25.19
C LEU A 266 2.70 6.93 -24.42
N LYS A 267 2.89 8.17 -24.89
CA LYS A 267 2.27 9.35 -24.25
C LYS A 267 0.75 9.35 -24.31
N GLN A 268 0.16 8.94 -25.44
CA GLN A 268 -1.30 8.79 -25.59
C GLN A 268 -1.83 7.59 -24.80
N SER A 269 -1.17 6.42 -24.89
CA SER A 269 -1.65 5.18 -24.27
C SER A 269 -1.46 5.12 -22.75
N LEU A 270 -0.56 5.93 -22.18
CA LEU A 270 -0.44 6.10 -20.72
C LEU A 270 -1.62 6.87 -20.09
N MET A 271 -2.54 7.41 -20.90
CA MET A 271 -3.69 8.20 -20.45
C MET A 271 -5.06 7.62 -20.84
N VAL A 272 -5.12 6.55 -21.62
CA VAL A 272 -6.40 5.97 -22.06
C VAL A 272 -6.61 4.60 -21.40
N ALA A 273 -7.40 4.64 -20.32
CA ALA A 273 -8.43 3.65 -20.02
C ALA A 273 -9.72 4.43 -19.79
#